data_AF-A0A838TUC5-F1
#
_entry.id   AF-A0A838TUC5-F1
#
_cell.length_a   1.000
_cell.length_b   1.000
_cell.length_c   1.000
_cell.angle_alpha   90.00
_cell.angle_beta   90.00
_cell.angle_gamma   90.00
#
_symmetry.space_group_name_H-M   'P 1'
#
loop_
_entity.id
_entity.type
_entity.pdbx_description
1 polymer ?
#
loop_
_entity_poly.entity_id
_entity_poly.type
_entity_poly.pdbx_seq_one_letter_code
_entity_poly.pdbx_strand_id
1 'polypeptide(L)'
;MNNKSLIASLTGVALFLGTITPAQAYNMPEFGSCLNPQWSKTQENKGSDHGVIGVGTYAGTDTIYESNGNVLQCLTTDTGTGYQTNWLKATNLSTDEMKELESKGWIYVAHGEDWGLEKCVYMAKNGDYTSAATSTPTPVASPDVTPTPAIGGSDSTPTTSESASTSETQTSVPVLGGLAPTGNALTIYLAILAGIASISTGIVLRKFSK
;
A
#
# COMPACT_ATOMS: atom_id res chain seq x y z
N MET A 1 -49.43 -27.12 -2.96
CA MET A 1 -47.96 -27.07 -2.79
C MET A 1 -47.65 -27.50 -1.36
N ASN A 2 -46.93 -28.61 -1.20
CA ASN A 2 -46.67 -29.16 0.13
C ASN A 2 -45.55 -28.37 0.82
N ASN A 3 -45.83 -27.90 2.03
CA ASN A 3 -44.98 -27.04 2.87
C ASN A 3 -43.55 -27.62 3.00
N LYS A 4 -43.43 -28.94 2.94
CA LYS A 4 -42.17 -29.70 3.00
C LYS A 4 -41.21 -29.41 1.83
N SER A 5 -41.73 -29.19 0.62
CA SER A 5 -40.89 -28.91 -0.56
C SER A 5 -40.34 -27.48 -0.57
N LEU A 6 -41.07 -26.54 0.02
CA LEU A 6 -40.65 -25.14 0.13
C LEU A 6 -39.56 -24.98 1.20
N ILE A 7 -39.66 -25.71 2.31
CA ILE A 7 -38.65 -25.73 3.37
C ILE A 7 -37.32 -26.31 2.84
N ALA A 8 -37.36 -27.45 2.13
CA ALA A 8 -36.14 -28.07 1.59
C ALA A 8 -35.38 -27.16 0.59
N SER A 9 -36.11 -26.40 -0.24
CA SER A 9 -35.50 -25.47 -1.20
C SER A 9 -34.87 -24.25 -0.52
N LEU A 10 -35.50 -23.72 0.55
CA LEU A 10 -34.97 -22.61 1.33
C LEU A 10 -33.71 -23.00 2.09
N THR A 11 -33.66 -24.22 2.65
CA THR A 11 -32.46 -24.74 3.32
C THR A 11 -31.29 -24.90 2.35
N GLY A 12 -31.54 -25.38 1.12
CA GLY A 12 -30.50 -25.52 0.09
C GLY A 12 -29.90 -24.17 -0.35
N VAL A 13 -30.72 -23.14 -0.54
CA VAL A 13 -30.25 -21.80 -0.90
C VAL A 13 -29.46 -21.15 0.24
N ALA A 14 -29.93 -21.30 1.49
CA ALA A 14 -29.22 -20.78 2.66
C ALA A 14 -27.84 -21.44 2.85
N LEU A 15 -27.71 -22.74 2.59
CA LEU A 15 -26.44 -23.46 2.63
C LEU A 15 -25.48 -23.01 1.53
N PHE A 16 -25.99 -22.68 0.33
CA PHE A 16 -25.17 -22.22 -0.79
C PHE A 16 -24.68 -20.77 -0.61
N LEU A 17 -25.47 -19.91 0.01
CA LEU A 17 -25.07 -18.53 0.31
C LEU A 17 -24.05 -18.45 1.46
N GLY A 18 -24.03 -19.43 2.37
CA GLY A 18 -23.10 -19.48 3.50
C GLY A 18 -21.65 -19.82 3.15
N THR A 19 -21.36 -20.24 1.91
CA THR A 19 -20.00 -20.66 1.49
C THR A 19 -19.30 -19.66 0.58
N ILE A 20 -19.91 -18.50 0.31
CA ILE A 20 -19.29 -17.46 -0.51
C ILE A 20 -18.22 -16.77 0.34
N THR A 21 -16.98 -17.25 0.26
CA THR A 21 -15.84 -16.51 0.76
C THR A 21 -15.56 -15.33 -0.19
N PRO A 22 -15.33 -14.11 0.32
CA PRO A 22 -14.94 -13.00 -0.53
C PRO A 22 -13.63 -13.35 -1.22
N ALA A 23 -13.63 -13.33 -2.55
CA ALA A 23 -12.39 -13.44 -3.32
C ALA A 23 -11.54 -12.20 -3.03
N GLN A 24 -10.40 -12.38 -2.38
CA GLN A 24 -9.38 -11.34 -2.28
C GLN A 24 -8.65 -11.32 -3.64
N ALA A 25 -8.67 -10.19 -4.35
CA ALA A 25 -8.08 -10.11 -5.68
C ALA A 25 -6.54 -10.10 -5.64
N TYR A 26 -5.93 -9.75 -4.49
CA TYR A 26 -4.49 -9.65 -4.33
C TYR A 26 -4.01 -10.16 -2.96
N ASN A 27 -2.96 -10.99 -2.95
CA ASN A 27 -2.28 -11.42 -1.73
C ASN A 27 -1.32 -10.31 -1.28
N MET A 28 -1.75 -9.49 -0.32
CA MET A 28 -0.94 -8.43 0.26
C MET A 28 0.34 -9.02 0.90
N PRO A 29 1.54 -8.52 0.58
CA PRO A 29 2.74 -8.92 1.30
C PRO A 29 2.64 -8.52 2.77
N GLU A 30 3.16 -9.37 3.64
CA GLU A 30 3.22 -9.07 5.07
C GLU A 30 4.32 -8.04 5.33
N PHE A 31 3.92 -6.79 5.58
CA PHE A 31 4.85 -5.77 6.05
C PHE A 31 5.22 -6.06 7.51
N GLY A 32 6.51 -6.01 7.82
CA GLY A 32 6.97 -6.00 9.22
C GLY A 32 6.51 -4.73 9.96
N SER A 33 6.97 -4.57 11.19
CA SER A 33 6.77 -3.33 11.94
C SER A 33 8.10 -2.64 12.20
N CYS A 34 8.10 -1.31 12.30
CA CYS A 34 9.29 -0.57 12.69
C CYS A 34 9.79 -0.91 14.11
N LEU A 35 8.93 -1.46 14.96
CA LEU A 35 9.30 -1.99 16.28
C LEU A 35 10.09 -3.30 16.20
N ASN A 36 9.83 -4.10 15.16
CA ASN A 36 10.48 -5.39 14.96
C ASN A 36 10.64 -5.66 13.45
N PRO A 37 11.55 -4.95 12.77
CA PRO A 37 11.73 -5.07 11.34
C PRO A 37 12.28 -6.47 11.02
N GLN A 38 11.54 -7.23 10.21
CA GLN A 38 11.92 -8.59 9.79
C GLN A 38 12.88 -8.59 8.59
N TRP A 39 13.05 -7.44 7.95
CA TRP A 39 13.77 -7.28 6.70
C TRP A 39 15.17 -6.71 6.93
N SER A 40 16.03 -6.86 5.93
CA SER A 40 17.38 -6.28 5.98
C SER A 40 17.31 -4.77 5.84
N LYS A 41 18.02 -4.07 6.72
CA LYS A 41 18.22 -2.61 6.62
C LYS A 41 19.06 -2.31 5.38
N THR A 42 18.55 -1.45 4.50
CA THR A 42 19.25 -1.00 3.29
C THR A 42 19.82 0.40 3.44
N GLN A 43 19.15 1.27 4.20
CA GLN A 43 19.58 2.66 4.38
C GLN A 43 19.22 3.20 5.77
N GLU A 44 20.01 4.16 6.25
CA GLU A 44 19.67 5.01 7.39
C GLU A 44 20.14 6.44 7.07
N ASN A 45 19.22 7.39 7.12
CA ASN A 45 19.46 8.80 6.84
C ASN A 45 19.10 9.62 8.08
N LYS A 46 19.99 10.52 8.50
CA LYS A 46 19.75 11.49 9.57
C LYS A 46 19.65 12.87 8.97
N GLY A 47 18.73 13.70 9.44
CA GLY A 47 18.55 15.04 8.89
C GLY A 47 17.26 15.73 9.30
N SER A 48 17.08 16.94 8.79
CA SER A 48 15.92 17.79 9.10
C SER A 48 14.68 17.50 8.28
N ASP A 49 14.81 16.81 7.14
CA ASP A 49 13.76 16.78 6.13
C ASP A 49 13.49 15.36 5.62
N HIS A 50 12.69 14.59 6.36
CA HIS A 50 12.17 13.30 5.93
C HIS A 50 10.67 13.38 5.66
N GLY A 51 10.25 12.99 4.46
CA GLY A 51 8.85 13.01 4.07
C GLY A 51 8.06 11.83 4.65
N VAL A 52 6.81 12.10 5.03
CA VAL A 52 5.76 11.11 5.29
C VAL A 52 4.60 11.41 4.34
N ILE A 53 4.35 10.48 3.41
CA ILE A 53 3.39 10.66 2.31
C ILE A 53 2.00 11.02 2.82
N GLY A 54 1.40 12.09 2.28
CA GLY A 54 0.08 12.57 2.69
C GLY A 54 0.01 13.20 4.08
N VAL A 55 1.13 13.34 4.80
CA VAL A 55 1.18 13.93 6.15
C VAL A 55 2.03 15.19 6.16
N GLY A 56 3.32 15.09 5.80
CA GLY A 56 4.25 16.23 5.86
C GLY A 56 5.70 15.80 5.96
N THR A 57 6.57 16.76 6.31
CA THR A 57 8.02 16.53 6.46
C THR A 57 8.41 16.73 7.92
N TYR A 58 9.31 15.88 8.41
CA TYR A 58 9.80 15.93 9.79
C TYR A 58 11.31 15.72 9.88
N ALA A 59 11.92 16.39 10.87
CA ALA A 59 13.30 16.16 11.27
C ALA A 59 13.42 14.88 12.10
N GLY A 60 14.47 14.09 11.85
CA GLY A 60 14.70 12.84 12.56
C GLY A 60 15.71 11.90 11.92
N THR A 61 15.57 10.63 12.28
CA THR A 61 16.28 9.50 11.68
C THR A 61 15.30 8.64 10.91
N ASP A 62 15.53 8.49 9.61
CA ASP A 62 14.76 7.62 8.73
C ASP A 62 15.55 6.36 8.39
N THR A 63 14.94 5.20 8.59
CA THR A 63 15.56 3.90 8.32
C THR A 63 14.72 3.12 7.32
N ILE A 64 15.35 2.62 6.27
CA ILE A 64 14.71 1.87 5.19
C ILE A 64 15.09 0.40 5.30
N TYR A 65 14.07 -0.45 5.23
CA TYR A 65 14.18 -1.90 5.15
C TYR A 65 13.50 -2.39 3.87
N GLU A 66 14.08 -3.36 3.19
CA GLU A 66 13.56 -3.83 1.90
C GLU A 66 13.43 -5.36 1.85
N SER A 67 12.36 -5.84 1.22
CA SER A 67 12.17 -7.24 0.90
C SER A 67 11.35 -7.42 -0.38
N ASN A 68 11.89 -8.16 -1.35
CA ASN A 68 11.23 -8.45 -2.63
C ASN A 68 10.71 -7.19 -3.37
N GLY A 69 11.45 -6.08 -3.29
CA GLY A 69 11.08 -4.79 -3.88
C GLY A 69 10.04 -3.98 -3.10
N ASN A 70 9.48 -4.53 -2.02
CA ASN A 70 8.66 -3.77 -1.07
C ASN A 70 9.55 -3.12 -0.02
N VAL A 71 9.16 -1.92 0.42
CA VAL A 71 9.95 -1.12 1.32
C VAL A 71 9.15 -0.81 2.59
N LEU A 72 9.82 -0.90 3.73
CA LEU A 72 9.34 -0.48 5.04
C LEU A 72 10.23 0.69 5.47
N GLN A 73 9.66 1.89 5.51
CA GLN A 73 10.33 3.10 5.94
C GLN A 73 9.93 3.40 7.38
N CYS A 74 10.92 3.68 8.23
CA CYS A 74 10.76 3.90 9.65
C CYS A 74 11.42 5.22 10.05
N LEU A 75 10.59 6.25 10.17
CA LEU A 75 11.02 7.56 10.63
C LEU A 75 10.81 7.66 12.14
N THR A 76 11.87 8.00 12.87
CA THR A 76 11.79 8.46 14.26
C THR A 76 12.14 9.94 14.27
N THR A 77 11.15 10.79 14.56
CA THR A 77 11.35 12.24 14.61
C THR A 77 12.20 12.66 15.82
N ASP A 78 12.78 13.84 15.77
CA ASP A 78 13.54 14.43 16.88
C ASP A 78 12.67 14.64 18.15
N THR A 79 11.35 14.71 17.98
CA THR A 79 10.38 14.79 19.10
C THR A 79 10.08 13.43 19.73
N GLY A 80 10.60 12.33 19.18
CA GLY A 80 10.33 10.96 19.62
C GLY A 80 9.04 10.36 19.06
N THR A 81 8.38 11.02 18.10
CA THR A 81 7.24 10.45 17.36
C THR A 81 7.74 9.54 16.25
N GLY A 82 7.18 8.34 16.10
CA GLY A 82 7.51 7.38 15.05
C GLY A 82 6.46 7.33 13.93
N TYR A 83 6.91 7.31 12.68
CA TYR A 83 6.08 7.12 11.49
C TYR A 83 6.56 5.93 10.67
N GLN A 84 5.67 4.97 10.44
CA GLN A 84 5.92 3.83 9.57
C GLN A 84 5.27 4.09 8.21
N THR A 85 5.99 3.90 7.12
CA THR A 85 5.41 3.89 5.77
C THR A 85 5.69 2.56 5.10
N ASN A 86 4.63 1.86 4.71
CA ASN A 86 4.68 0.64 3.92
C ASN A 86 4.59 1.00 2.45
N TRP A 87 5.61 0.64 1.68
CA TRP A 87 5.71 0.91 0.25
C TRP A 87 5.61 -0.40 -0.53
N LEU A 88 4.50 -0.58 -1.22
CA LEU A 88 4.23 -1.73 -2.08
C LEU A 88 4.57 -1.35 -3.52
N LYS A 89 5.53 -2.06 -4.13
CA LYS A 89 5.91 -1.80 -5.53
C LYS A 89 4.75 -2.13 -6.45
N ALA A 90 4.30 -1.15 -7.22
CA ALA A 90 3.07 -1.24 -8.01
C ALA A 90 3.30 -1.66 -9.47
N THR A 91 4.55 -1.94 -9.87
CA THR A 91 4.91 -2.26 -11.26
C THR A 91 4.19 -3.49 -11.81
N ASN A 92 3.80 -4.41 -10.93
CA ASN A 92 3.09 -5.65 -11.30
C ASN A 92 1.62 -5.64 -10.87
N LEU A 93 1.10 -4.51 -10.38
CA LEU A 93 -0.30 -4.37 -10.02
C LEU A 93 -1.10 -3.91 -11.23
N SER A 94 -2.24 -4.54 -11.45
CA SER A 94 -3.24 -4.04 -12.39
C SER A 94 -3.91 -2.76 -11.85
N THR A 95 -4.51 -1.99 -12.77
CA THR A 95 -5.26 -0.78 -12.41
C THR A 95 -6.38 -1.06 -11.40
N ASP A 96 -7.02 -2.23 -11.49
CA ASP A 96 -8.12 -2.59 -10.59
C ASP A 96 -7.60 -2.96 -9.19
N GLU A 97 -6.45 -3.63 -9.09
CA GLU A 97 -5.79 -3.90 -7.80
C GLU A 97 -5.33 -2.59 -7.13
N MET A 98 -4.76 -1.65 -7.89
CA MET A 98 -4.37 -0.35 -7.36
C MET A 98 -5.59 0.41 -6.81
N LYS A 99 -6.72 0.43 -7.53
CA LYS A 99 -7.97 1.04 -7.04
C LYS A 99 -8.52 0.36 -5.78
N GLU A 100 -8.41 -0.97 -5.71
CA GLU A 100 -8.80 -1.70 -4.50
C GLU A 100 -7.92 -1.27 -3.31
N LEU A 101 -6.62 -1.13 -3.52
CA LEU A 101 -5.69 -0.64 -2.50
C LEU A 101 -6.01 0.81 -2.08
N GLU A 102 -6.29 1.70 -3.04
CA GLU A 102 -6.73 3.07 -2.74
C GLU A 102 -7.99 3.07 -1.87
N SER A 103 -8.97 2.20 -2.17
CA SER A 103 -10.18 2.05 -1.34
C SER A 103 -9.89 1.55 0.08
N LYS A 104 -8.74 0.89 0.28
CA LYS A 104 -8.22 0.42 1.59
C LYS A 104 -7.28 1.44 2.26
N GLY A 105 -7.22 2.67 1.74
CA GLY A 105 -6.44 3.77 2.29
C GLY A 105 -4.97 3.76 1.91
N TRP A 106 -4.60 3.06 0.83
CA TRP A 106 -3.27 3.22 0.22
C TRP A 106 -3.25 4.47 -0.66
N ILE A 107 -2.08 5.09 -0.79
CA ILE A 107 -1.85 6.31 -1.56
C ILE A 107 -1.02 5.93 -2.79
N TYR A 108 -1.51 6.27 -3.97
CA TYR A 108 -0.75 6.09 -5.22
C TYR A 108 0.41 7.09 -5.30
N VAL A 109 1.61 6.59 -5.61
CA VAL A 109 2.82 7.38 -5.77
C VAL A 109 3.45 7.06 -7.12
N ALA A 110 3.39 8.02 -8.05
CA ALA A 110 3.85 7.84 -9.43
C ALA A 110 5.39 7.69 -9.54
N HIS A 111 6.12 8.36 -8.66
CA HIS A 111 7.57 8.52 -8.72
C HIS A 111 8.19 8.19 -7.36
N GLY A 112 8.63 6.95 -7.18
CA GLY A 112 9.31 6.51 -5.95
C GLY A 112 10.63 7.24 -5.69
N GLU A 113 11.30 7.73 -6.73
CA GLU A 113 12.56 8.46 -6.61
C GLU A 113 12.45 9.77 -5.82
N ASP A 114 11.27 10.42 -5.85
CA ASP A 114 10.99 11.62 -5.05
C ASP A 114 11.01 11.32 -3.54
N TRP A 115 10.93 10.04 -3.18
CA TRP A 115 10.94 9.50 -1.82
C TRP A 115 12.22 8.71 -1.51
N GLY A 116 13.24 8.83 -2.36
CA GLY A 116 14.50 8.11 -2.21
C GLY A 116 14.41 6.61 -2.48
N LEU A 117 13.36 6.16 -3.17
CA LEU A 117 13.16 4.76 -3.55
C LEU A 117 13.62 4.51 -5.00
N GLU A 118 13.45 3.28 -5.48
CA GLU A 118 13.67 2.95 -6.89
C GLU A 118 12.72 3.76 -7.79
N LYS A 119 13.20 4.16 -8.97
CA LYS A 119 12.42 4.92 -9.97
C LYS A 119 11.30 4.08 -10.58
N CYS A 120 10.18 3.97 -9.88
CA CYS A 120 8.97 3.28 -10.31
C CYS A 120 7.75 3.71 -9.50
N VAL A 121 6.58 3.15 -9.84
CA VAL A 121 5.31 3.42 -9.15
C VAL A 121 5.20 2.59 -7.88
N TYR A 122 4.72 3.21 -6.81
CA TYR A 122 4.43 2.57 -5.53
C TYR A 122 3.00 2.85 -5.07
N MET A 123 2.47 1.95 -4.25
CA MET A 123 1.36 2.22 -3.35
C MET A 123 1.94 2.38 -1.95
N ALA A 124 1.62 3.46 -1.26
CA ALA A 124 2.12 3.74 0.08
C ALA A 124 1.01 3.70 1.13
N LYS A 125 1.29 3.22 2.33
CA LYS A 125 0.35 3.27 3.45
C LYS A 125 1.08 3.58 4.75
N ASN A 126 0.66 4.64 5.40
CA ASN A 126 1.21 5.03 6.69
C ASN A 126 0.60 4.18 7.81
N GLY A 127 1.41 3.89 8.81
CA GLY A 127 1.01 3.36 10.10
C GLY A 127 1.71 4.14 11.20
N ASP A 128 1.03 4.26 12.34
CA ASP A 128 1.63 4.85 13.52
C ASP A 128 2.45 3.79 14.26
N TYR A 129 3.63 4.15 14.75
CA TYR A 129 4.33 3.36 15.75
C TYR A 129 5.00 4.25 16.78
N THR A 130 5.03 3.80 18.03
CA THR A 130 5.75 4.51 19.09
C THR A 130 7.23 4.13 19.00
N SER A 131 8.07 5.01 18.46
CA SER A 131 9.52 4.84 18.56
C SER A 131 9.94 4.88 20.03
N ALA A 132 10.80 3.96 20.46
CA ALA A 132 11.51 4.14 21.71
C ALA A 132 12.37 5.39 21.54
N ALA A 133 12.07 6.46 22.28
CA ALA A 133 12.83 7.70 22.21
C ALA A 133 14.32 7.37 22.37
N THR A 134 15.12 7.68 21.34
CA THR A 134 16.56 7.64 21.47
C THR A 134 16.90 8.65 22.56
N SER A 135 17.36 8.16 23.71
CA SER A 135 17.88 9.01 24.77
C SER A 135 18.92 9.93 24.14
N THR A 136 18.62 11.24 24.08
CA THR A 136 19.57 12.26 23.65
C THR A 136 20.88 12.00 24.38
N PRO A 137 22.02 11.78 23.69
CA PRO A 137 23.28 11.66 24.40
C PRO A 137 23.48 12.95 25.19
N THR A 138 23.61 12.84 26.51
CA THR A 138 23.98 13.95 27.39
C THR A 138 25.15 14.68 26.73
N PRO A 139 25.07 16.00 26.50
CA PRO A 139 26.15 16.73 25.84
C PRO A 139 27.43 16.52 26.64
N VAL A 140 28.40 15.82 26.05
CA VAL A 140 29.75 15.76 26.58
C VAL A 140 30.29 17.18 26.47
N ALA A 141 30.58 17.80 27.61
CA ALA A 141 31.16 19.14 27.65
C ALA A 141 32.39 19.17 26.73
N SER A 142 32.31 19.97 25.67
CA SER A 142 33.42 20.19 24.74
C SER A 142 34.59 20.81 25.51
N PRO A 143 35.82 20.29 25.40
CA PRO A 143 36.98 21.03 25.88
C PRO A 143 37.13 22.31 25.05
N ASP A 144 37.32 23.40 25.77
CA ASP A 144 37.59 24.76 25.30
C ASP A 144 38.81 24.75 24.37
N VAL A 145 38.63 25.14 23.10
CA VAL A 145 39.72 25.28 22.14
C VAL A 145 39.86 26.75 21.75
N THR A 146 40.96 27.32 22.23
CA THR A 146 41.46 28.67 21.94
C THR A 146 41.46 29.00 20.43
N PRO A 147 40.92 30.15 20.01
CA PRO A 147 40.91 30.54 18.60
C PRO A 147 42.27 31.11 18.14
N THR A 148 42.77 30.59 17.02
CA THR A 148 43.84 31.18 16.20
C THR A 148 43.21 31.99 15.05
N PRO A 149 43.63 33.24 14.78
CA PRO A 149 43.09 34.02 13.67
C PRO A 149 43.79 33.67 12.34
N ALA A 150 43.00 33.36 11.31
CA ALA A 150 43.46 33.19 9.94
C ALA A 150 42.83 34.27 9.02
N ILE A 151 43.70 34.93 8.28
CA ILE A 151 43.44 36.03 7.35
C ILE A 151 43.21 35.46 5.94
N GLY A 152 42.17 35.93 5.26
CA GLY A 152 42.18 36.25 3.82
C GLY A 152 41.66 35.20 2.84
N GLY A 153 40.86 35.65 1.87
CA GLY A 153 40.69 34.99 0.58
C GLY A 153 39.31 35.10 -0.06
N SER A 154 39.13 36.08 -0.95
CA SER A 154 38.00 36.26 -1.88
C SER A 154 37.80 35.08 -2.85
N ASP A 155 36.57 34.81 -3.31
CA ASP A 155 35.98 35.30 -4.58
C ASP A 155 34.80 34.42 -5.09
N SER A 156 33.73 35.10 -5.53
CA SER A 156 32.82 34.89 -6.70
C SER A 156 32.55 33.45 -7.21
N THR A 157 31.35 33.00 -7.62
CA THR A 157 30.18 33.58 -8.32
C THR A 157 29.13 32.43 -8.47
N PRO A 158 27.82 32.69 -8.74
CA PRO A 158 26.80 31.65 -8.85
C PRO A 158 26.59 31.19 -10.31
N THR A 159 26.23 29.92 -10.51
CA THR A 159 25.82 29.40 -11.83
C THR A 159 24.42 28.82 -11.79
N THR A 160 23.68 29.22 -12.81
CA THR A 160 22.24 29.20 -13.06
C THR A 160 21.66 27.82 -13.29
N SER A 161 20.42 27.65 -12.84
CA SER A 161 19.54 26.51 -13.10
C SER A 161 18.87 26.64 -14.48
N GLU A 162 18.88 25.58 -15.28
CA GLU A 162 17.88 25.36 -16.34
C GLU A 162 17.58 23.85 -16.43
N SER A 163 16.31 23.48 -16.25
CA SER A 163 15.80 22.17 -16.64
C SER A 163 14.36 22.36 -17.10
N ALA A 164 14.19 22.28 -18.42
CA ALA A 164 12.92 22.31 -19.10
C ALA A 164 12.22 20.95 -18.93
N SER A 165 11.03 20.97 -18.34
CA SER A 165 10.12 19.83 -18.24
C SER A 165 9.03 19.98 -19.31
N THR A 166 9.06 19.10 -20.30
CA THR A 166 8.00 18.90 -21.28
C THR A 166 6.85 18.12 -20.63
N SER A 167 5.69 18.76 -20.50
CA SER A 167 4.43 18.14 -20.11
C SER A 167 3.84 17.33 -21.27
N GLU A 168 3.70 16.02 -21.09
CA GLU A 168 2.85 15.19 -21.93
C GLU A 168 1.49 15.02 -21.26
N THR A 169 0.47 15.63 -21.88
CA THR A 169 -0.94 15.46 -21.54
C THR A 169 -1.40 14.08 -22.01
N GLN A 170 -1.56 13.13 -21.08
CA GLN A 170 -2.27 11.88 -21.37
C GLN A 170 -3.78 12.09 -21.30
N THR A 171 -4.39 12.04 -22.47
CA THR A 171 -5.83 12.01 -22.71
C THR A 171 -6.44 10.76 -22.08
N SER A 172 -7.19 10.94 -21.00
CA SER A 172 -8.01 9.89 -20.41
C SER A 172 -9.25 9.62 -21.28
N VAL A 173 -9.26 8.48 -21.95
CA VAL A 173 -10.44 7.98 -22.67
C VAL A 173 -11.38 7.33 -21.65
N PRO A 174 -12.69 7.66 -21.62
CA PRO A 174 -13.63 6.99 -20.75
C PRO A 174 -13.92 5.58 -21.30
N VAL A 175 -13.28 4.56 -20.71
CA VAL A 175 -13.62 3.15 -20.95
C VAL A 175 -14.92 2.85 -20.21
N LEU A 176 -16.02 3.05 -20.93
CA LEU A 176 -17.37 2.67 -20.51
C LEU A 176 -17.52 1.14 -20.68
N GLY A 177 -17.20 0.39 -19.63
CA GLY A 177 -17.39 -1.08 -19.67
C GLY A 177 -16.60 -1.88 -18.64
N GLY A 178 -16.35 -1.36 -17.45
CA GLY A 178 -15.81 -2.15 -16.35
C GLY A 178 -16.88 -3.10 -15.81
N LEU A 179 -16.98 -4.30 -16.37
CA LEU A 179 -17.63 -5.41 -15.67
C LEU A 179 -16.85 -5.61 -14.37
N ALA A 180 -17.55 -5.54 -13.22
CA ALA A 180 -16.92 -5.79 -11.93
C ALA A 180 -16.10 -7.10 -12.01
N PRO A 181 -14.86 -7.14 -11.49
CA PRO A 181 -14.06 -8.35 -11.47
C PRO A 181 -14.77 -9.38 -10.59
N THR A 182 -15.66 -10.15 -11.20
CA THR A 182 -16.30 -11.30 -10.57
C THR A 182 -15.17 -12.29 -10.32
N GLY A 183 -14.87 -12.53 -9.04
CA GLY A 183 -13.73 -13.35 -8.60
C GLY A 183 -13.63 -14.69 -9.33
N ASN A 184 -12.43 -15.29 -9.28
CA ASN A 184 -12.00 -16.57 -9.89
C ASN A 184 -13.01 -17.19 -10.87
N ALA A 185 -12.65 -17.31 -12.16
CA ALA A 185 -13.50 -17.91 -13.18
C ALA A 185 -14.17 -19.23 -12.74
N LEU A 186 -13.48 -20.04 -11.92
CA LEU A 186 -14.04 -21.24 -11.31
C LEU A 186 -15.34 -20.97 -10.51
N THR A 187 -15.36 -19.92 -9.70
CA THR A 187 -16.53 -19.49 -8.90
C THR A 187 -17.70 -19.10 -9.81
N ILE A 188 -17.41 -18.40 -10.92
CA ILE A 188 -18.43 -18.04 -11.91
C ILE A 188 -19.03 -19.30 -12.54
N TYR A 189 -18.19 -20.25 -12.96
CA TYR A 189 -18.66 -21.51 -13.53
C TYR A 189 -19.48 -22.34 -12.52
N LEU A 190 -19.05 -22.38 -11.25
CA LEU A 190 -19.80 -23.07 -10.20
C LEU A 190 -21.16 -22.42 -9.93
N ALA A 191 -21.24 -21.08 -9.92
CA ALA A 191 -22.50 -20.36 -9.77
C ALA A 191 -23.46 -20.63 -10.94
N ILE A 192 -22.95 -20.66 -12.17
CA ILE A 192 -23.75 -20.98 -13.36
C ILE A 192 -24.27 -22.42 -13.28
N LEU A 193 -23.42 -23.39 -12.95
CA LEU A 193 -23.81 -24.80 -12.83
C LEU A 193 -24.83 -25.01 -11.71
N ALA A 194 -24.66 -24.35 -10.57
CA ALA A 194 -25.62 -24.38 -9.47
C ALA A 194 -26.98 -23.79 -9.87
N GLY A 195 -26.98 -22.70 -10.65
CA GLY A 195 -28.19 -22.12 -11.22
C GLY A 195 -28.93 -23.09 -12.14
N ILE A 196 -28.21 -23.73 -13.07
CA ILE A 196 -28.78 -24.72 -14.00
C ILE A 196 -29.34 -25.94 -13.24
N ALA A 197 -28.61 -26.44 -12.24
CA ALA A 197 -29.05 -27.55 -11.41
C ALA A 197 -30.33 -27.22 -10.64
N SER A 198 -30.44 -26.00 -10.12
CA SER A 198 -31.61 -25.51 -9.40
C SER A 198 -32.85 -25.44 -10.31
N ILE A 199 -32.70 -24.90 -11.53
CA ILE A 199 -33.77 -24.84 -12.53
C ILE A 199 -34.22 -26.26 -12.92
N SER A 200 -33.26 -27.15 -13.19
CA SER A 200 -33.52 -28.53 -13.59
C SER A 200 -34.29 -29.29 -12.51
N THR A 201 -33.90 -29.11 -11.24
CA THR A 201 -34.58 -29.71 -10.08
C THR A 201 -36.02 -29.21 -9.98
N GLY A 202 -36.26 -27.90 -10.18
CA GLY A 202 -37.62 -27.33 -10.19
C GLY A 202 -38.53 -27.92 -11.28
N ILE A 203 -37.99 -28.18 -12.48
CA ILE A 203 -38.74 -28.81 -13.58
C ILE A 203 -39.13 -30.25 -13.23
N VAL A 204 -38.20 -31.03 -12.68
CA VAL A 204 -38.45 -32.43 -12.29
C VAL A 204 -39.53 -32.50 -11.20
N LEU A 205 -39.41 -31.68 -10.15
CA LEU A 205 -40.41 -31.62 -9.07
C LEU A 205 -41.80 -31.24 -9.58
N ARG A 206 -41.90 -30.35 -10.57
CA ARG A 206 -43.19 -29.98 -11.19
C ARG A 206 -43.85 -31.17 -11.91
N LYS A 207 -43.06 -32.07 -12.49
CA LYS A 207 -43.58 -33.24 -13.23
C LYS A 207 -44.17 -34.30 -12.30
N PHE A 208 -43.61 -34.45 -11.09
CA PHE A 208 -44.08 -35.40 -10.08
C PHE A 208 -45.19 -34.86 -9.16
N SER A 209 -45.49 -33.56 -9.22
CA SER A 209 -46.55 -32.95 -8.41
C SER A 209 -47.92 -32.92 -9.10
N LYS A 210 -48.04 -33.48 -10.31
CA LYS A 210 -49.30 -33.79 -10.97
C LYS A 210 -49.63 -35.26 -10.75
#